data_AF-A0AAV5L4N7-F1
#
_entry.id   AF-A0AAV5L4N7-F1
#
_cell.length_a   1.000
_cell.length_b   1.000
_cell.length_c   1.000
_cell.angle_alpha   90.00
_cell.angle_beta   90.00
_cell.angle_gamma   90.00
#
_symmetry.space_group_name_H-M   'P 1'
#
loop_
_entity.id
_entity.type
_entity.pdbx_description
1 polymer ?
#
loop_
_entity_poly.entity_id
_entity_poly.type
_entity_poly.pdbx_seq_one_letter_code
_entity_poly.pdbx_strand_id
1 'polypeptide(L)' 'MAIFAKCLSKTDVGKRLSVPSKSLKYFPLSGEHHAVDFKVKEQNGRVWTFGVNPQEKAPGAGSYQGMA' A
#
# COMPACT_ATOMS: atom_id res chain seq x y z
N MET A 1 6.74 -19.02 -7.87
CA MET A 1 7.27 -18.34 -6.66
C MET A 1 6.38 -17.16 -6.34
N ALA A 2 6.07 -16.92 -5.07
CA ALA A 2 5.25 -15.78 -4.64
C ALA A 2 6.11 -14.52 -4.46
N ILE A 3 5.55 -13.33 -4.76
CA ILE A 3 6.23 -12.04 -4.61
C ILE A 3 6.41 -11.67 -3.12
N PHE A 4 5.41 -11.99 -2.30
CA PHE A 4 5.47 -11.95 -0.84
C PHE A 4 4.36 -12.82 -0.24
N ALA A 5 4.50 -13.15 1.04
CA ALA A 5 3.45 -13.74 1.85
C ALA A 5 3.30 -12.92 3.14
N LYS A 6 2.07 -12.84 3.67
CA LYS A 6 1.77 -12.09 4.89
C LYS A 6 0.64 -12.76 5.65
N CYS A 7 0.77 -12.83 6.98
CA CYS A 7 -0.34 -13.13 7.87
C CYS A 7 -1.24 -11.90 8.01
N LEU A 8 -2.52 -12.04 7.67
CA LEU A 8 -3.47 -10.93 7.72
C LEU A 8 -3.83 -10.57 9.16
N SER A 9 -3.68 -9.29 9.51
CA SER A 9 -4.17 -8.76 10.78
C SER A 9 -5.66 -8.38 10.69
N LYS A 10 -6.31 -8.15 11.84
CA LYS A 10 -7.68 -7.61 11.88
C LYS A 10 -7.82 -6.32 11.06
N THR A 11 -6.79 -5.46 11.06
CA THR A 11 -6.77 -4.22 10.29
C THR A 11 -6.66 -4.47 8.79
N ASP A 12 -5.87 -5.47 8.37
CA ASP A 12 -5.74 -5.82 6.96
C ASP A 12 -7.07 -6.29 6.37
N VAL A 13 -7.84 -7.05 7.15
CA VAL A 13 -9.15 -7.57 6.75
C VAL A 13 -10.24 -6.49 6.83
N GLY A 14 -10.26 -5.71 7.91
CA GLY A 14 -11.37 -4.78 8.19
C GLY A 14 -11.23 -3.38 7.59
N LYS A 15 -10.02 -2.97 7.18
CA LYS A 15 -9.77 -1.60 6.69
C LYS A 15 -8.98 -1.58 5.39
N ARG A 16 -7.73 -2.01 5.42
CA ARG A 16 -6.79 -1.91 4.29
C ARG A 16 -5.65 -2.89 4.45
N LEU A 17 -5.34 -3.62 3.38
CA LEU A 17 -4.14 -4.45 3.31
C LEU A 17 -2.88 -3.58 3.28
N SER A 18 -2.01 -3.76 4.26
CA SER A 18 -0.65 -3.20 4.24
C SER A 18 0.31 -4.17 3.55
N VAL A 19 1.01 -3.69 2.53
CA VAL A 19 1.99 -4.45 1.75
C VAL A 19 3.39 -4.15 2.29
N PRO A 20 4.27 -5.15 2.45
CA PRO A 20 5.66 -4.92 2.85
C PRO A 20 6.37 -3.96 1.89
N SER A 21 7.11 -2.97 2.42
CA SER A 21 7.74 -1.91 1.61
C SER A 21 8.68 -2.46 0.53
N LYS A 22 9.40 -3.55 0.81
CA LYS A 22 10.30 -4.22 -0.16
C LYS A 22 9.55 -4.81 -1.37
N SER A 23 8.25 -5.07 -1.22
CA SER A 23 7.38 -5.65 -2.24
C SER A 23 6.62 -4.60 -3.04
N LEU A 24 6.61 -3.33 -2.61
CA LEU A 24 5.91 -2.24 -3.31
C LEU A 24 6.42 -2.03 -4.74
N LYS A 25 7.70 -2.32 -5.01
CA LYS A 25 8.30 -2.22 -6.35
C LYS A 25 7.65 -3.11 -7.42
N TYR A 26 6.82 -4.08 -7.00
CA TYR A 26 6.09 -4.96 -7.91
C TYR A 26 4.66 -4.51 -8.19
N PHE A 27 4.21 -3.42 -7.56
CA PHE A 27 2.89 -2.85 -7.76
C PHE A 27 2.97 -1.63 -8.69
N PRO A 28 1.93 -1.36 -9.49
CA PRO A 28 1.87 -0.20 -10.37
C PRO A 28 1.55 1.07 -9.56
N LEU A 29 2.47 1.45 -8.67
CA LEU A 29 2.39 2.72 -7.95
C LEU A 29 2.80 3.83 -8.91
N SER A 30 1.85 4.67 -9.35
CA SER A 30 2.22 5.93 -9.99
C SER A 30 2.84 6.85 -8.94
N GLY A 31 3.95 7.51 -9.28
CA GLY A 31 4.51 8.58 -8.45
C GLY A 31 3.57 9.78 -8.32
N GLU A 32 2.53 9.86 -9.15
CA GLU A 32 1.44 10.81 -8.99
C GLU A 32 0.46 10.32 -7.92
N HIS A 33 0.00 11.26 -7.09
CA HIS A 33 -0.88 11.09 -5.93
C HIS A 33 -2.27 10.51 -6.23
N HIS A 34 -2.47 9.94 -7.41
CA HIS A 34 -3.74 9.34 -7.82
C HIS A 34 -3.78 7.86 -7.44
N ALA A 35 -4.92 7.43 -6.89
CA ALA A 35 -5.17 6.02 -6.64
C ALA A 35 -5.17 5.27 -7.98
N VAL A 36 -4.39 4.20 -8.06
CA VAL A 36 -4.35 3.35 -9.26
C VAL A 36 -5.12 2.07 -8.99
N ASP A 37 -6.01 1.70 -9.92
CA ASP A 37 -6.70 0.42 -9.88
C ASP A 37 -5.76 -0.72 -10.28
N PHE A 38 -5.67 -1.72 -9.40
CA PHE A 38 -4.83 -2.89 -9.56
C PHE A 38 -5.69 -4.17 -9.57
N LYS A 39 -5.67 -4.89 -10.69
CA LYS A 39 -6.44 -6.13 -10.85
C LYS A 39 -5.63 -7.34 -10.39
N VAL A 40 -6.23 -8.16 -9.54
CA VAL A 40 -5.65 -9.41 -9.01
C VAL A 40 -6.53 -10.58 -9.42
N LYS A 41 -5.94 -11.59 -10.06
CA LYS A 41 -6.62 -12.84 -10.39
C LYS A 41 -6.32 -13.90 -9.34
N GLU A 42 -7.37 -14.44 -8.73
CA GLU A 42 -7.29 -15.59 -7.84
C GLU A 42 -7.12 -16.92 -8.60
N GLN A 43 -6.77 -17.98 -7.88
CA GLN A 43 -6.56 -19.32 -8.46
C GLN A 43 -7.83 -19.88 -9.12
N ASN A 44 -9.01 -19.57 -8.59
CA ASN A 44 -10.30 -19.98 -9.18
C ASN A 44 -10.69 -19.18 -10.43
N GLY A 45 -9.86 -18.21 -10.85
CA GLY A 45 -10.10 -17.36 -12.00
C GLY A 45 -10.87 -16.08 -11.71
N ARG A 46 -11.38 -15.88 -10.48
CA ARG A 46 -12.03 -14.63 -10.05
C ARG A 46 -11.02 -13.48 -10.10
N VAL A 47 -11.49 -12.32 -10.57
CA VAL A 47 -10.69 -11.09 -10.63
C VAL A 47 -11.23 -10.10 -9.60
N TRP A 48 -10.35 -9.59 -8.77
CA TRP A 48 -10.60 -8.49 -7.83
C TRP A 48 -9.90 -7.23 -8.31
N THR A 49 -10.54 -6.08 -8.13
CA THR A 49 -9.92 -4.77 -8.37
C THR A 49 -9.65 -4.12 -7.02
N PHE A 50 -8.40 -3.75 -6.78
CA PHE A 50 -7.96 -3.03 -5.58
C PHE A 50 -7.51 -1.63 -5.95
N GLY A 51 -7.99 -0.61 -5.22
CA GLY A 51 -7.42 0.73 -5.28
C GLY A 51 -6.14 0.78 -4.46
N VAL A 52 -5.03 1.18 -5.09
CA VAL A 52 -3.75 1.34 -4.41
C VAL A 52 -3.50 2.82 -4.15
N ASN A 53 -3.50 3.20 -2.87
CA ASN A 53 -3.17 4.56 -2.45
C ASN A 53 -1.69 4.64 -2.09
N PRO A 54 -0.89 5.51 -2.76
CA PRO A 54 0.42 5.90 -2.25
C PRO A 54 0.25 6.35 -0.80
N GLN A 55 1.11 5.91 0.11
CA GLN A 55 1.08 6.50 1.44
C GLN A 55 1.54 7.95 1.29
N GLU A 56 0.62 8.89 1.53
CA GLU A 56 1.01 10.26 1.84
C GLU A 56 1.99 10.15 3.02
N LYS A 57 3.25 10.56 2.79
CA LYS A 57 4.15 10.75 3.93
C LYS A 57 3.43 11.74 4.82
N ALA A 58 3.07 11.32 6.05
CA ALA A 58 2.63 12.28 7.06
C ALA A 58 3.66 13.43 7.05
N PRO A 59 3.22 14.70 7.00
CA PRO A 59 4.16 15.81 7.04
C PRO A 59 5.10 15.57 8.21
N GLY A 60 6.39 15.50 7.90
CA GLY A 60 7.42 15.16 8.88
C GLY A 60 7.23 16.05 10.09
N ALA A 61 7.37 15.47 11.28
CA ALA A 61 7.48 16.22 12.52
C ALA A 61 8.54 17.31 12.29
N GLY A 62 8.07 18.55 12.09
CA GLY A 62 8.91 19.72 12.02
C GLY A 62 9.63 19.81 13.35
N SER A 63 10.94 19.62 13.31
CA SER A 63 11.84 19.92 14.41
C SER A 63 11.50 21.31 14.96
N TYR A 64 11.20 21.38 16.26
CA TYR A 64 11.24 22.64 16.99
C TYR A 64 12.64 23.25 16.80
N GLN A 65 12.74 24.24 15.92
CA GLN A 65 13.85 25.18 15.88
C GLN A 65 13.41 26.45 16.62
N GLY A 66 14.31 26.94 17.46
CA GLY A 66 14.01 27.79 18.59
C GLY A 66 13.39 29.14 18.29
N MET A 67 12.77 29.70 19.33
CA MET A 67 12.73 31.14 19.53
C MET A 67 13.45 31.41 20.85
N ALA A 68 14.40 32.33 20.75
CA ALA A 68 15.18 32.92 21.83
C ALA A 68 14.30 33.67 22.83
#